data_AF-A0A959EL67-F1
#
_entry.id   AF-A0A959EL67-F1
#
_cell.length_a   1.000
_cell.length_b   1.000
_cell.length_c   1.000
_cell.angle_alpha   90.00
_cell.angle_beta   90.00
_cell.angle_gamma   90.00
#
_symmetry.space_group_name_H-M   'P 1'
#
loop_
_entity.id
_entity.type
_entity.pdbx_description
1 polymer ?
#
loop_
_entity_poly.entity_id
_entity_poly.type
_entity_poly.pdbx_seq_one_letter_code
_entity_poly.pdbx_strand_id
1 'polypeptide(L)'
;MISAPNRLRLSNGNKSSRSKLLLLLLAVAFLSSCELFRKAQDHEDKIDPDKQIDEIQGPITIDPETGEYIAVTLLTEKMDTLKWKLVSMDRFPPITSDGVVPNVEPPLNDPLNPNYDPNAVGKISMLLPFFADRTTSLSTSVPENSRWALQYYAGVELALDELDKEGAKLDVSVFDTRGDESTLNQLLRYERRIQNADLIIGPYRSSNVQITADYAKQNQKTLISPYSANTNITSDNPYYVQVNPSLEAHCRAITEHVKERYTADQVVLVARNRPDELARFAYFQDANR
;
A
#
# COMPACT_ATOMS: atom_id res chain seq x y z
N MET A 1 24.26 -76.15 -39.10
CA MET A 1 23.28 -76.67 -38.14
C MET A 1 22.22 -75.61 -37.89
N ILE A 2 20.97 -75.91 -38.27
CA ILE A 2 19.70 -75.66 -37.54
C ILE A 2 19.35 -74.17 -37.29
N SER A 3 18.49 -73.51 -38.08
CA SER A 3 17.00 -73.54 -38.08
C SER A 3 16.34 -73.08 -36.76
N ALA A 4 15.65 -71.91 -36.82
CA ALA A 4 14.46 -71.39 -36.09
C ALA A 4 14.12 -71.88 -34.66
N PRO A 5 13.40 -71.11 -33.76
CA PRO A 5 12.39 -70.12 -34.13
C PRO A 5 12.18 -68.89 -33.22
N ASN A 6 11.47 -67.94 -33.81
CA ASN A 6 10.69 -66.87 -33.20
C ASN A 6 9.60 -67.45 -32.26
N ARG A 7 9.51 -66.97 -31.01
CA ARG A 7 8.36 -67.21 -30.12
C ARG A 7 7.89 -65.89 -29.50
N LEU A 8 6.87 -65.31 -30.12
CA LEU A 8 5.98 -64.35 -29.46
C LEU A 8 5.26 -65.07 -28.32
N ARG A 9 5.30 -64.48 -27.12
CA ARG A 9 4.45 -64.93 -26.00
C ARG A 9 3.01 -64.49 -26.27
N LEU A 10 2.11 -65.47 -26.28
CA LEU A 10 0.66 -65.27 -26.26
C LEU A 10 0.25 -64.49 -25.01
N SER A 11 -0.53 -63.42 -25.22
CA SER A 11 -1.26 -62.75 -24.16
C SER A 11 -2.39 -63.67 -23.69
N ASN A 12 -2.49 -63.94 -22.39
CA ASN A 12 -3.59 -64.69 -21.81
C ASN A 12 -4.36 -63.82 -20.80
N GLY A 13 -5.66 -63.71 -21.04
CA GLY A 13 -6.77 -63.59 -20.08
C GLY A 13 -6.71 -62.55 -18.95
N ASN A 14 -7.47 -61.47 -19.14
CA ASN A 14 -8.67 -61.11 -18.35
C ASN A 14 -8.78 -59.59 -18.06
N LYS A 15 -8.93 -58.79 -19.11
CA LYS A 15 -9.12 -57.31 -19.02
C LYS A 15 -10.59 -56.86 -19.06
N SER A 16 -11.57 -57.76 -18.97
CA SER A 16 -12.99 -57.40 -19.16
C SER A 16 -13.71 -56.95 -17.89
N SER A 17 -13.27 -57.40 -16.70
CA SER A 17 -13.96 -57.02 -15.44
C SER A 17 -13.42 -55.72 -14.83
N ARG A 18 -12.10 -55.47 -14.91
CA ARG A 18 -11.48 -54.26 -14.34
C ARG A 18 -11.77 -52.98 -15.15
N SER A 19 -11.91 -53.07 -16.48
CA SER A 19 -12.29 -51.89 -17.27
C SER A 19 -13.76 -51.52 -17.09
N LYS A 20 -14.66 -52.50 -16.91
CA LYS A 20 -16.07 -52.26 -16.63
C LYS A 20 -16.29 -51.66 -15.23
N LEU A 21 -15.52 -52.09 -14.23
CA LEU A 21 -15.58 -51.49 -12.90
C LEU A 21 -15.02 -50.05 -12.88
N LEU A 22 -13.96 -49.78 -13.65
CA LEU A 22 -13.40 -48.44 -13.80
C LEU A 22 -14.33 -47.51 -14.60
N LEU A 23 -15.01 -48.02 -15.64
CA LEU A 23 -16.02 -47.28 -16.42
C LEU A 23 -17.29 -47.02 -15.60
N LEU A 24 -17.70 -47.94 -14.72
CA LEU A 24 -18.86 -47.75 -13.85
C LEU A 24 -18.56 -46.70 -12.76
N LEU A 25 -17.35 -46.70 -12.17
CA LEU A 25 -16.91 -45.67 -11.22
C LEU A 25 -16.76 -44.29 -11.87
N LEU A 26 -16.31 -44.22 -13.14
CA LEU A 26 -16.33 -42.98 -13.91
C LEU A 26 -17.76 -42.48 -14.17
N ALA A 27 -18.69 -43.38 -14.53
CA ALA A 27 -20.07 -43.01 -14.84
C ALA A 27 -20.86 -42.49 -13.61
N VAL A 28 -20.57 -43.01 -12.41
CA VAL A 28 -21.19 -42.50 -11.16
C VAL A 28 -20.62 -41.14 -10.76
N ALA A 29 -19.36 -40.84 -11.08
CA ALA A 29 -18.79 -39.50 -10.89
C ALA A 29 -19.37 -38.45 -11.87
N PHE A 30 -19.83 -38.86 -13.06
CA PHE A 30 -20.45 -37.95 -14.04
C PHE A 30 -21.94 -37.68 -13.79
N LEU A 31 -22.66 -38.54 -13.04
CA LEU A 31 -24.08 -38.31 -12.74
C LEU A 31 -24.33 -37.47 -11.47
N SER A 32 -23.30 -37.23 -10.65
CA SER A 32 -23.43 -36.41 -9.43
C SER A 32 -22.85 -34.99 -9.57
N SER A 33 -22.48 -34.56 -10.79
CA SER A 33 -21.66 -33.35 -11.02
C SER A 33 -22.35 -32.27 -11.85
N CYS A 34 -23.68 -32.17 -11.80
CA CYS A 34 -24.42 -31.12 -12.52
C CYS A 34 -24.74 -29.86 -11.69
N GLU A 35 -24.24 -29.71 -10.46
CA GLU A 35 -24.37 -28.46 -9.69
C GLU A 35 -23.10 -27.59 -9.65
N LEU A 36 -21.94 -28.11 -10.08
CA LEU A 36 -20.65 -27.40 -9.92
C LEU A 36 -20.29 -26.46 -11.09
N PHE A 37 -21.14 -26.36 -12.12
CA PHE A 37 -20.89 -25.52 -13.30
C PHE A 37 -22.09 -24.64 -13.70
N ARG A 38 -22.89 -24.19 -12.73
CA ARG A 38 -23.78 -23.05 -12.98
C ARG A 38 -22.91 -21.79 -13.07
N LYS A 39 -22.91 -21.14 -14.23
CA LYS A 39 -22.34 -19.79 -14.40
C LYS A 39 -22.99 -18.90 -13.34
N ALA A 40 -22.20 -18.19 -12.53
CA ALA A 40 -22.72 -17.15 -11.67
C ALA A 40 -23.57 -16.21 -12.55
N GLN A 41 -24.85 -16.05 -12.20
CA GLN A 41 -25.62 -14.99 -12.81
C GLN A 41 -24.98 -13.70 -12.34
N ASP A 42 -24.40 -12.93 -13.27
CA ASP A 42 -24.10 -11.53 -13.03
C ASP A 42 -25.45 -10.86 -12.77
N HIS A 43 -25.84 -10.79 -11.50
CA HIS A 43 -26.79 -9.80 -11.06
C HIS A 43 -26.08 -8.46 -11.23
N GLU A 44 -26.29 -7.82 -12.38
CA GLU A 44 -26.25 -6.36 -12.42
C GLU A 44 -27.34 -5.89 -11.45
N ASP A 45 -26.98 -5.73 -10.19
CA ASP A 45 -27.77 -4.96 -9.25
C ASP A 45 -27.84 -3.56 -9.85
N LYS A 46 -28.96 -3.27 -10.51
CA LYS A 46 -29.34 -1.90 -10.82
C LYS A 46 -29.31 -1.16 -9.49
N ILE A 47 -28.33 -0.28 -9.33
CA ILE A 47 -28.26 0.63 -8.19
C ILE A 47 -29.48 1.53 -8.32
N ASP A 48 -30.51 1.20 -7.56
CA ASP A 48 -31.68 2.06 -7.37
C ASP A 48 -31.20 3.28 -6.58
N PRO A 49 -31.23 4.49 -7.16
CA PRO A 49 -30.71 5.69 -6.52
C PRO A 49 -31.47 6.07 -5.23
N ASP A 50 -32.65 5.49 -5.00
CA ASP A 50 -33.44 5.67 -3.78
C ASP A 50 -33.25 4.53 -2.76
N LYS A 51 -32.42 3.52 -3.05
CA LYS A 51 -32.13 2.45 -2.08
C LYS A 51 -31.18 2.98 -1.01
N GLN A 52 -31.75 3.22 0.17
CA GLN A 52 -30.99 3.51 1.39
C GLN A 52 -29.92 2.43 1.56
N ILE A 53 -28.65 2.84 1.61
CA ILE A 53 -27.53 1.93 1.82
C ILE A 53 -27.75 1.28 3.19
N ASP A 54 -27.87 -0.06 3.22
CA ASP A 54 -28.00 -0.79 4.48
C ASP A 54 -26.81 -0.43 5.39
N GLU A 55 -27.06 -0.24 6.68
CA GLU A 55 -25.99 0.07 7.64
C GLU A 55 -24.87 -0.98 7.55
N ILE A 56 -23.62 -0.51 7.58
CA ILE A 56 -22.43 -1.37 7.56
C ILE A 56 -22.53 -2.33 8.75
N GLN A 57 -22.81 -3.60 8.48
CA GLN A 57 -22.89 -4.60 9.54
C GLN A 57 -21.47 -5.01 9.94
N GLY A 58 -21.14 -4.79 11.22
CA GLY A 58 -19.87 -5.24 11.79
C GLY A 58 -19.82 -6.76 11.96
N PRO A 59 -18.69 -7.31 12.45
CA PRO A 59 -18.51 -8.75 12.61
C PRO A 59 -19.60 -9.36 13.51
N ILE A 60 -20.12 -10.52 13.10
CA ILE A 60 -21.15 -11.25 13.85
C ILE A 60 -20.49 -11.93 15.06
N THR A 61 -20.99 -11.65 16.26
CA THR A 61 -20.54 -12.26 17.52
C THR A 61 -21.69 -12.97 18.22
N ILE A 62 -21.40 -14.03 18.98
CA ILE A 62 -22.40 -14.78 19.75
C ILE A 62 -22.57 -14.11 21.11
N ASP A 63 -23.80 -13.75 21.46
CA ASP A 63 -24.14 -13.25 22.79
C ASP A 63 -23.98 -14.38 23.84
N PRO A 64 -23.14 -14.20 24.88
CA PRO A 64 -22.90 -15.23 25.87
C PRO A 64 -24.10 -15.53 26.78
N GLU A 65 -25.11 -14.66 26.87
CA GLU A 65 -26.31 -14.89 27.70
C GLU A 65 -27.44 -15.58 26.93
N THR A 66 -27.59 -15.27 25.64
CA THR A 66 -28.71 -15.73 24.81
C THR A 66 -28.32 -16.78 23.77
N GLY A 67 -27.03 -16.87 23.41
CA GLY A 67 -26.50 -17.79 22.40
C GLY A 67 -26.85 -17.41 20.96
N GLU A 68 -27.45 -16.23 20.74
CA GLU A 68 -27.84 -15.75 19.42
C GLU A 68 -26.71 -14.97 18.72
N TYR A 69 -26.75 -14.96 17.39
CA TYR A 69 -25.82 -14.22 16.56
C TYR A 69 -26.24 -12.74 16.49
N ILE A 70 -25.40 -11.84 16.98
CA ILE A 70 -25.64 -10.40 16.96
C ILE A 70 -24.63 -9.73 16.01
N ALA A 71 -25.13 -8.90 15.10
CA ALA A 71 -24.31 -8.00 14.30
C ALA A 71 -23.84 -6.83 15.19
N VAL A 72 -22.54 -6.72 15.43
CA VAL A 72 -21.99 -5.65 16.26
C VAL A 72 -21.96 -4.35 15.45
N THR A 73 -22.98 -3.50 15.59
CA THR A 73 -23.10 -2.25 14.81
C THR A 73 -22.24 -1.10 15.37
N LEU A 74 -21.80 -1.20 16.62
CA LEU A 74 -20.98 -0.18 17.29
C LEU A 74 -19.72 -0.84 17.85
N LEU A 75 -18.53 -0.45 17.34
CA LEU A 75 -17.26 -0.73 18.01
C LEU A 75 -17.32 -0.10 19.40
N THR A 76 -17.63 -0.90 20.41
CA THR A 76 -17.73 -0.50 21.82
C THR A 76 -16.41 -0.66 22.55
N GLU A 77 -15.48 -1.42 21.99
CA GLU A 77 -14.11 -1.49 22.47
C GLU A 77 -13.37 -0.20 22.13
N LYS A 78 -12.74 0.41 23.14
CA LYS A 78 -11.80 1.50 22.92
C LYS A 78 -10.68 0.99 22.02
N MET A 79 -10.58 1.52 20.79
CA MET A 79 -9.47 1.19 19.89
C MET A 79 -8.15 1.35 20.64
N ASP A 80 -7.46 0.23 20.90
CA ASP A 80 -6.22 0.18 21.70
C ASP A 80 -5.06 0.94 21.02
N THR A 81 -5.20 1.24 19.72
CA THR A 81 -4.13 1.74 18.85
C THR A 81 -4.05 3.24 18.66
N LEU A 82 -5.04 4.04 19.07
CA LEU A 82 -5.04 5.49 18.83
C LEU A 82 -4.71 6.28 20.10
N LYS A 83 -3.42 6.47 20.37
CA LYS A 83 -2.92 7.48 21.31
C LYS A 83 -2.21 8.58 20.52
N TRP A 84 -2.95 9.60 20.10
CA TRP A 84 -2.36 10.77 19.45
C TRP A 84 -1.51 11.54 20.46
N LYS A 85 -0.23 11.76 20.13
CA LYS A 85 0.62 12.68 20.86
C LYS A 85 0.68 13.99 20.08
N LEU A 86 0.09 15.05 20.65
CA LEU A 86 0.24 16.39 20.09
C LEU A 86 1.70 16.81 20.23
N VAL A 87 2.38 17.04 19.11
CA VAL A 87 3.72 17.63 19.10
C VAL A 87 3.56 19.14 19.10
N SER A 88 4.31 19.85 19.95
CA SER A 88 4.26 21.33 20.00
C SER A 88 4.66 21.91 18.64
N MET A 89 3.90 22.91 18.18
CA MET A 89 4.17 23.64 16.93
C MET A 89 5.46 24.47 17.00
N ASP A 90 5.93 24.81 18.21
CA ASP A 90 7.15 25.61 18.44
C ASP A 90 8.41 24.74 18.45
N ARG A 91 8.28 23.42 18.27
CA ARG A 91 9.42 22.52 18.22
C ARG A 91 10.23 22.78 16.96
N PHE A 92 11.52 23.10 17.12
CA PHE A 92 12.47 23.17 16.02
C PHE A 92 13.61 22.14 16.20
N PRO A 93 13.94 21.33 15.18
CA PRO A 93 13.18 21.17 13.94
C PRO A 93 11.81 20.49 14.22
N PRO A 94 10.74 20.86 13.48
CA PRO A 94 9.40 20.31 13.72
C PRO A 94 9.33 18.81 13.43
N ILE A 95 10.19 18.34 12.51
CA ILE A 95 10.39 16.94 12.18
C ILE A 95 11.83 16.59 12.55
N THR A 96 11.99 15.59 13.42
CA THR A 96 13.29 15.06 13.82
C THR A 96 13.52 13.71 13.14
N SER A 97 14.73 13.46 12.67
CA SER A 97 15.12 12.12 12.21
C SER A 97 15.65 11.30 13.40
N ASP A 98 15.42 10.00 13.38
CA ASP A 98 16.04 9.04 14.30
C ASP A 98 17.57 8.92 14.05
N GLY A 99 18.05 9.42 12.89
CA GLY A 99 19.46 9.47 12.51
C GLY A 99 20.14 10.81 12.82
N VAL A 100 21.47 10.82 12.81
CA VAL A 100 22.27 12.04 12.96
C VAL A 100 22.19 12.87 11.68
N VAL A 101 21.39 13.94 11.69
CA VAL A 101 21.39 14.92 10.59
C VAL A 101 22.35 16.06 10.96
N PRO A 102 23.47 16.24 10.23
CA PRO A 102 24.38 17.34 10.54
C PRO A 102 23.71 18.68 10.24
N ASN A 103 23.74 19.57 11.24
CA ASN A 103 23.48 21.02 11.18
C ASN A 103 22.58 21.49 10.02
N VAL A 104 21.28 21.24 10.11
CA VAL A 104 20.29 21.75 9.14
C VAL A 104 20.03 23.21 9.47
N GLU A 105 20.49 24.12 8.61
CA GLU A 105 20.04 25.50 8.68
C GLU A 105 18.53 25.58 8.42
N PRO A 106 17.78 26.43 9.14
CA PRO A 106 16.36 26.64 8.85
C PRO A 106 16.18 27.02 7.38
N PRO A 107 15.21 26.43 6.65
CA PRO A 107 14.95 26.83 5.28
C PRO A 107 14.64 28.33 5.19
N LEU A 108 14.88 28.94 4.02
CA LEU A 108 14.67 30.39 3.80
C LEU A 108 13.24 30.87 4.13
N ASN A 109 12.26 29.97 4.08
CA ASN A 109 10.84 30.24 4.36
C ASN A 109 10.40 29.75 5.76
N ASP A 110 11.33 29.50 6.68
CA ASP A 110 11.00 29.20 8.08
C ASP A 110 10.61 30.50 8.82
N PRO A 111 9.49 30.56 9.57
CA PRO A 111 9.15 31.71 10.42
C PRO A 111 10.24 32.09 11.44
N LEU A 112 11.13 31.15 11.79
CA LEU A 112 12.28 31.36 12.67
C LEU A 112 13.52 31.90 11.93
N ASN A 113 13.48 31.99 10.59
CA ASN A 113 14.54 32.60 9.79
C ASN A 113 14.43 34.13 9.86
N PRO A 114 15.50 34.86 10.22
CA PRO A 114 15.49 36.33 10.24
C PRO A 114 15.23 36.98 8.86
N ASN A 115 15.34 36.22 7.76
CA ASN A 115 15.02 36.66 6.40
C ASN A 115 13.66 36.15 5.88
N TYR A 116 12.78 35.67 6.77
CA TYR A 116 11.45 35.20 6.42
C TYR A 116 10.62 36.32 5.76
N ASP A 117 10.15 36.08 4.53
CA ASP A 117 9.16 36.93 3.88
C ASP A 117 7.76 36.33 4.11
N PRO A 118 6.90 36.96 4.92
CA PRO A 118 5.53 36.49 5.16
C PRO A 118 4.65 36.54 3.90
N ASN A 119 5.13 37.14 2.80
CA ASN A 119 4.45 37.14 1.51
C ASN A 119 5.03 36.15 0.50
N ALA A 120 6.08 35.41 0.86
CA ALA A 120 6.62 34.37 -0.01
C ALA A 120 5.54 33.33 -0.31
N VAL A 121 5.40 33.01 -1.60
CA VAL A 121 4.49 31.96 -2.06
C VAL A 121 5.27 30.66 -2.15
N GLY A 122 4.91 29.67 -1.34
CA GLY A 122 5.55 28.35 -1.34
C GLY A 122 5.17 27.55 -2.59
N LYS A 123 6.17 27.10 -3.37
CA LYS A 123 5.93 26.39 -4.63
C LYS A 123 6.01 24.89 -4.43
N ILE A 124 4.90 24.20 -4.69
CA ILE A 124 4.79 22.75 -4.51
C ILE A 124 4.56 22.09 -5.87
N SER A 125 5.35 21.07 -6.20
CA SER A 125 5.10 20.22 -7.35
C SER A 125 4.74 18.80 -6.91
N MET A 126 3.58 18.32 -7.34
CA MET A 126 3.08 16.99 -7.05
C MET A 126 3.27 16.06 -8.24
N LEU A 127 3.89 14.92 -8.03
CA LEU A 127 4.20 13.91 -9.04
C LEU A 127 3.43 12.62 -8.72
N LEU A 128 2.21 12.48 -9.22
CA LEU A 128 1.33 11.34 -8.91
C LEU A 128 1.01 10.52 -10.18
N PRO A 129 0.73 9.21 -10.07
CA PRO A 129 0.40 8.39 -11.23
C PRO A 129 -1.13 8.39 -11.47
N PHE A 130 -1.64 9.40 -12.15
CA PHE A 130 -3.07 9.48 -12.52
C PHE A 130 -3.43 8.57 -13.69
N PHE A 131 -2.45 8.18 -14.52
CA PHE A 131 -2.67 7.33 -15.70
C PHE A 131 -3.78 7.88 -16.62
N ALA A 132 -3.81 9.20 -16.79
CA ALA A 132 -4.83 9.87 -17.58
C ALA A 132 -4.78 9.44 -19.06
N ASP A 133 -3.62 8.99 -19.53
CA ASP A 133 -3.39 8.40 -20.86
C ASP A 133 -4.21 7.12 -21.11
N ARG A 134 -4.67 6.46 -20.05
CA ARG A 134 -5.51 5.25 -20.13
C ARG A 134 -7.01 5.55 -20.18
N THR A 135 -7.37 6.83 -20.10
CA THR A 135 -8.75 7.29 -20.18
C THR A 135 -9.02 7.93 -21.53
N THR A 136 -10.22 7.74 -22.03
CA THR A 136 -10.70 8.39 -23.25
C THR A 136 -12.03 9.09 -22.95
N SER A 137 -12.49 9.97 -23.84
CA SER A 137 -13.80 10.63 -23.70
C SER A 137 -14.99 9.65 -23.68
N LEU A 138 -14.77 8.39 -24.06
CA LEU A 138 -15.76 7.31 -24.04
C LEU A 138 -15.64 6.39 -22.82
N SER A 139 -14.63 6.60 -21.96
CA SER A 139 -14.42 5.80 -20.77
C SER A 139 -15.56 6.05 -19.78
N THR A 140 -16.28 4.99 -19.40
CA THR A 140 -17.37 5.04 -18.42
C THR A 140 -16.89 4.84 -16.98
N SER A 141 -15.62 4.47 -16.80
CA SER A 141 -15.02 4.25 -15.48
C SER A 141 -13.59 4.77 -15.42
N VAL A 142 -13.18 5.09 -14.19
CA VAL A 142 -11.81 5.48 -13.86
C VAL A 142 -10.94 4.21 -13.77
N PRO A 143 -9.71 4.21 -14.31
CA PRO A 143 -8.80 3.09 -14.17
C PRO A 143 -8.51 2.77 -12.70
N GLU A 144 -8.58 1.49 -12.32
CA GLU A 144 -8.33 1.02 -10.94
C GLU A 144 -6.99 1.53 -10.38
N ASN A 145 -5.96 1.55 -11.21
CA ASN A 145 -4.61 2.02 -10.86
C ASN A 145 -4.55 3.53 -10.58
N SER A 146 -5.51 4.33 -11.05
CA SER A 146 -5.62 5.76 -10.77
C SER A 146 -6.28 6.05 -9.42
N ARG A 147 -7.03 5.08 -8.85
CA ARG A 147 -7.84 5.28 -7.64
C ARG A 147 -7.01 5.80 -6.46
N TRP A 148 -5.83 5.22 -6.23
CA TRP A 148 -4.94 5.67 -5.15
C TRP A 148 -4.53 7.14 -5.33
N ALA A 149 -4.10 7.53 -6.54
CA ALA A 149 -3.65 8.90 -6.81
C ALA A 149 -4.79 9.91 -6.66
N LEU A 150 -5.99 9.55 -7.12
CA LEU A 150 -7.19 10.39 -6.98
C LEU A 150 -7.62 10.56 -5.52
N GLN A 151 -7.64 9.48 -4.75
CA GLN A 151 -7.98 9.55 -3.32
C GLN A 151 -6.95 10.36 -2.53
N TYR A 152 -5.66 10.15 -2.81
CA TYR A 152 -4.60 10.93 -2.19
C TYR A 152 -4.72 12.42 -2.56
N TYR A 153 -4.95 12.73 -3.83
CA TYR A 153 -5.11 14.11 -4.30
C TYR A 153 -6.34 14.78 -3.69
N ALA A 154 -7.48 14.09 -3.56
CA ALA A 154 -8.66 14.60 -2.85
C ALA A 154 -8.35 14.93 -1.38
N GLY A 155 -7.57 14.10 -0.70
CA GLY A 155 -7.08 14.39 0.66
C GLY A 155 -6.16 15.62 0.71
N VAL A 156 -5.33 15.81 -0.33
CA VAL A 156 -4.49 17.01 -0.46
C VAL A 156 -5.34 18.26 -0.71
N GLU A 157 -6.39 18.20 -1.53
CA GLU A 157 -7.30 19.34 -1.73
C GLU A 157 -7.96 19.78 -0.42
N LEU A 158 -8.39 18.82 0.42
CA LEU A 158 -8.92 19.14 1.75
C LEU A 158 -7.87 19.80 2.65
N ALA A 159 -6.61 19.33 2.60
CA ALA A 159 -5.53 19.93 3.38
C ALA A 159 -5.14 21.33 2.87
N LEU A 160 -5.16 21.55 1.55
CA LEU A 160 -4.87 22.85 0.95
C LEU A 160 -5.96 23.88 1.29
N ASP A 161 -7.24 23.48 1.31
CA ASP A 161 -8.34 24.33 1.77
C ASP A 161 -8.15 24.76 3.23
N GLU A 162 -7.70 23.86 4.09
CA GLU A 162 -7.42 24.21 5.49
C GLU A 162 -6.20 25.14 5.62
N LEU A 163 -5.12 24.86 4.89
CA LEU A 163 -3.92 25.72 4.88
C LEU A 163 -4.21 27.13 4.32
N ASP A 164 -5.10 27.27 3.33
CA ASP A 164 -5.53 28.57 2.81
C ASP A 164 -6.28 29.37 3.88
N LYS A 165 -7.15 28.73 4.68
CA LYS A 165 -7.82 29.38 5.83
C LYS A 165 -6.84 29.80 6.92
N GLU A 166 -5.75 29.07 7.10
CA GLU A 166 -4.64 29.44 8.00
C GLU A 166 -3.75 30.56 7.42
N GLY A 167 -4.00 30.99 6.18
CA GLY A 167 -3.30 32.10 5.51
C GLY A 167 -2.04 31.68 4.74
N ALA A 168 -1.82 30.38 4.54
CA ALA A 168 -0.69 29.87 3.78
C ALA A 168 -0.83 30.21 2.29
N LYS A 169 0.18 30.87 1.71
CA LYS A 169 0.21 31.21 0.28
C LYS A 169 0.97 30.13 -0.48
N LEU A 170 0.24 29.23 -1.15
CA LEU A 170 0.83 28.10 -1.85
C LEU A 170 0.53 28.13 -3.36
N ASP A 171 1.54 27.81 -4.16
CA ASP A 171 1.43 27.62 -5.60
C ASP A 171 1.67 26.14 -5.93
N VAL A 172 0.58 25.38 -6.08
CA VAL A 172 0.62 23.93 -6.26
C VAL A 172 0.45 23.56 -7.73
N SER A 173 1.36 22.73 -8.25
CA SER A 173 1.29 22.17 -9.61
C SER A 173 1.25 20.66 -9.56
N VAL A 174 0.39 20.04 -10.35
CA VAL A 174 0.17 18.60 -10.33
C VAL A 174 0.51 18.00 -11.68
N PHE A 175 1.33 16.95 -11.69
CA PHE A 175 1.82 16.27 -12.89
C PHE A 175 1.52 14.78 -12.84
N ASP A 176 0.99 14.26 -13.94
CA ASP A 176 0.79 12.82 -14.13
C ASP A 176 2.08 12.13 -14.54
N THR A 177 2.66 11.37 -13.62
CA THR A 177 3.86 10.55 -13.87
C THR A 177 3.57 9.29 -14.69
N ARG A 178 2.30 8.93 -14.85
CA ARG A 178 1.83 7.68 -15.49
C ARG A 178 2.43 6.41 -14.89
N GLY A 179 3.01 6.51 -13.69
CA GLY A 179 3.78 5.45 -13.07
C GLY A 179 4.97 4.97 -13.90
N ASP A 180 5.48 5.79 -14.82
CA ASP A 180 6.49 5.44 -15.81
C ASP A 180 7.78 6.27 -15.59
N GLU A 181 8.93 5.61 -15.69
CA GLU A 181 10.23 6.25 -15.44
C GLU A 181 10.61 7.23 -16.55
N SER A 182 10.25 6.94 -17.81
CA SER A 182 10.58 7.82 -18.94
C SER A 182 9.81 9.14 -18.87
N THR A 183 8.52 9.05 -18.54
CA THR A 183 7.63 10.20 -18.32
C THR A 183 8.12 11.02 -17.14
N LEU A 184 8.46 10.37 -16.01
CA LEU A 184 9.03 11.05 -14.85
C LEU A 184 10.32 11.80 -15.19
N ASN A 185 11.26 11.15 -15.89
CA ASN A 185 12.51 11.76 -16.29
C ASN A 185 12.30 12.98 -17.20
N GLN A 186 11.32 12.93 -18.10
CA GLN A 186 10.97 14.09 -18.94
C GLN A 186 10.43 15.24 -18.08
N LEU A 187 9.51 14.96 -17.16
CA LEU A 187 8.97 15.97 -16.25
C LEU A 187 10.07 16.65 -15.45
N LEU A 188 10.93 15.89 -14.77
CA LEU A 188 12.04 16.42 -13.96
C LEU A 188 13.02 17.28 -14.77
N ARG A 189 13.23 16.95 -16.06
CA ARG A 189 14.19 17.65 -16.93
C ARG A 189 13.63 18.92 -17.55
N TYR A 190 12.34 18.97 -17.88
CA TYR A 190 11.80 20.03 -18.74
C TYR A 190 10.74 20.89 -18.07
N GLU A 191 10.06 20.43 -17.03
CA GLU A 191 9.01 21.21 -16.37
C GLU A 191 9.58 22.25 -15.43
N ARG A 192 9.46 23.53 -15.81
CA ARG A 192 10.00 24.64 -15.01
C ARG A 192 9.35 24.76 -13.63
N ARG A 193 8.09 24.35 -13.52
CA ARG A 193 7.35 24.37 -12.24
C ARG A 193 7.95 23.38 -11.23
N ILE A 194 8.46 22.23 -11.70
CA ILE A 194 9.21 21.28 -10.87
C ILE A 194 10.60 21.83 -10.54
N GLN A 195 11.31 22.37 -11.53
CA GLN A 195 12.64 22.95 -11.34
C GLN A 195 12.66 24.12 -10.35
N ASN A 196 11.57 24.89 -10.32
CA ASN A 196 11.41 26.04 -9.43
C ASN A 196 10.64 25.72 -8.14
N ALA A 197 10.26 24.46 -7.91
CA ALA A 197 9.54 24.06 -6.70
C ALA A 197 10.46 24.10 -5.47
N ASP A 198 9.93 24.54 -4.34
CA ASP A 198 10.58 24.45 -3.03
C ASP A 198 10.39 23.06 -2.43
N LEU A 199 9.22 22.46 -2.70
CA LEU A 199 8.81 21.15 -2.22
C LEU A 199 8.27 20.30 -3.37
N ILE A 200 8.67 19.03 -3.39
CA ILE A 200 8.11 18.01 -4.29
C ILE A 200 7.35 16.98 -3.44
N ILE A 201 6.12 16.66 -3.82
CA ILE A 201 5.32 15.59 -3.20
C ILE A 201 5.16 14.45 -4.20
N GLY A 202 5.47 13.23 -3.78
CA GLY A 202 5.51 12.04 -4.61
C GLY A 202 6.93 11.47 -4.75
N PRO A 203 7.15 10.56 -5.71
CA PRO A 203 6.14 9.79 -6.42
C PRO A 203 5.66 8.58 -5.63
N TYR A 204 4.64 7.89 -6.16
CA TYR A 204 4.04 6.72 -5.50
C TYR A 204 4.83 5.42 -5.67
N ARG A 205 5.38 5.14 -6.86
CA ARG A 205 6.03 3.85 -7.16
C ARG A 205 7.47 3.86 -6.67
N SER A 206 7.91 2.78 -6.02
CA SER A 206 9.27 2.67 -5.48
C SER A 206 10.39 2.94 -6.50
N SER A 207 10.21 2.53 -7.78
CA SER A 207 11.18 2.81 -8.84
C SER A 207 11.32 4.31 -9.15
N ASN A 208 10.20 5.01 -9.17
CA ASN A 208 10.14 6.46 -9.38
C ASN A 208 10.68 7.23 -8.17
N VAL A 209 10.54 6.69 -6.95
CA VAL A 209 11.00 7.33 -5.72
C VAL A 209 12.51 7.51 -5.73
N GLN A 210 13.28 6.51 -6.12
CA GLN A 210 14.75 6.63 -6.18
C GLN A 210 15.17 7.74 -7.15
N ILE A 211 14.62 7.74 -8.37
CA ILE A 211 14.92 8.74 -9.40
C ILE A 211 14.64 10.17 -8.88
N THR A 212 13.49 10.35 -8.24
CA THR A 212 13.08 11.66 -7.73
C THR A 212 13.92 12.06 -6.51
N ALA A 213 14.28 11.12 -5.64
CA ALA A 213 15.14 11.36 -4.49
C ALA A 213 16.54 11.79 -4.91
N ASP A 214 17.12 11.16 -5.93
CA ASP A 214 18.42 11.55 -6.47
C ASP A 214 18.36 12.96 -7.08
N TYR A 215 17.31 13.26 -7.84
CA TYR A 215 17.06 14.62 -8.37
C TYR A 215 16.92 15.64 -7.23
N ALA A 216 16.12 15.34 -6.22
CA ALA A 216 15.88 16.19 -5.06
C ALA A 216 17.18 16.47 -4.29
N LYS A 217 18.01 15.44 -4.08
CA LYS A 217 19.32 15.56 -3.43
C LYS A 217 20.27 16.45 -4.23
N GLN A 218 20.34 16.26 -5.55
CA GLN A 218 21.21 17.04 -6.43
C GLN A 218 20.82 18.52 -6.51
N ASN A 219 19.52 18.81 -6.41
CA ASN A 219 18.98 20.17 -6.54
C ASN A 219 18.59 20.80 -5.20
N GLN A 220 18.92 20.15 -4.07
CA GLN A 220 18.62 20.60 -2.71
C GLN A 220 17.14 20.93 -2.50
N LYS A 221 16.24 20.09 -3.02
CA LYS A 221 14.78 20.23 -2.91
C LYS A 221 14.22 19.24 -1.93
N THR A 222 13.33 19.66 -1.04
CA THR A 222 12.63 18.72 -0.16
C THR A 222 11.71 17.83 -0.97
N LEU A 223 11.77 16.52 -0.75
CA LEU A 223 10.93 15.51 -1.36
C LEU A 223 10.13 14.80 -0.27
N ILE A 224 8.80 14.87 -0.34
CA ILE A 224 7.89 14.11 0.51
C ILE A 224 7.38 12.90 -0.25
N SER A 225 7.83 11.71 0.12
CA SER A 225 7.30 10.44 -0.38
C SER A 225 6.05 10.06 0.41
N PRO A 226 4.87 10.00 -0.27
CA PRO A 226 3.60 9.84 0.41
C PRO A 226 3.28 8.39 0.79
N TYR A 227 3.99 7.40 0.21
CA TYR A 227 3.57 6.00 0.34
C TYR A 227 4.72 5.00 0.44
N SER A 228 5.61 4.97 -0.57
CA SER A 228 6.66 3.96 -0.61
C SER A 228 7.71 4.21 0.46
N ALA A 229 7.82 3.26 1.39
CA ALA A 229 8.88 3.24 2.38
C ALA A 229 10.19 2.71 1.80
N ASN A 230 11.31 3.39 2.05
CA ASN A 230 12.67 3.01 1.68
C ASN A 230 13.69 3.60 2.67
N THR A 231 14.17 2.76 3.59
CA THR A 231 15.11 3.12 4.68
C THR A 231 16.50 3.54 4.19
N ASN A 232 16.91 3.07 3.01
CA ASN A 232 18.21 3.42 2.46
C ASN A 232 18.22 4.89 2.00
N ILE A 233 17.13 5.34 1.37
CA ILE A 233 17.01 6.74 0.92
C ILE A 233 16.97 7.70 2.11
N THR A 234 16.22 7.38 3.17
CA THR A 234 16.12 8.23 4.36
C THR A 234 17.45 8.41 5.08
N SER A 235 18.35 7.42 4.99
CA SER A 235 19.67 7.49 5.63
C SER A 235 20.67 8.33 4.81
N ASP A 236 20.55 8.31 3.48
CA ASP A 236 21.52 8.92 2.58
C ASP A 236 21.13 10.31 2.08
N ASN A 237 19.84 10.68 2.14
CA ASN A 237 19.31 11.91 1.54
C ASN A 237 18.65 12.82 2.59
N PRO A 238 19.31 13.90 3.03
CA PRO A 238 18.74 14.82 4.03
C PRO A 238 17.52 15.60 3.52
N TYR A 239 17.27 15.61 2.21
CA TYR A 239 16.11 16.24 1.60
C TYR A 239 14.92 15.29 1.41
N TYR A 240 15.04 14.03 1.81
CA TYR A 240 13.98 13.03 1.65
C TYR A 240 13.19 12.84 2.93
N VAL A 241 11.91 13.15 2.88
CA VAL A 241 10.95 12.92 3.95
C VAL A 241 10.03 11.79 3.53
N GLN A 242 9.89 10.80 4.40
CA GLN A 242 9.01 9.66 4.19
C GLN A 242 7.86 9.71 5.19
N VAL A 243 6.62 9.72 4.68
CA VAL A 243 5.44 9.80 5.54
C VAL A 243 5.11 8.43 6.14
N ASN A 244 5.19 7.37 5.34
CA ASN A 244 4.91 6.03 5.83
C ASN A 244 6.09 5.49 6.67
N PRO A 245 5.84 4.98 7.88
CA PRO A 245 6.91 4.40 8.70
C PRO A 245 7.51 3.16 8.05
N SER A 246 8.80 2.90 8.35
CA SER A 246 9.50 1.71 7.86
C SER A 246 8.91 0.43 8.45
N LEU A 247 9.23 -0.71 7.82
CA LEU A 247 8.89 -2.02 8.38
C LEU A 247 9.52 -2.24 9.76
N GLU A 248 10.77 -1.77 9.94
CA GLU A 248 11.46 -1.81 11.23
C GLU A 248 10.71 -1.01 12.30
N ALA A 249 10.29 0.22 11.99
CA ALA A 249 9.52 1.05 12.92
C ALA A 249 8.18 0.40 13.30
N HIS A 250 7.50 -0.23 12.33
CA HIS A 250 6.29 -1.02 12.59
C HIS A 250 6.55 -2.20 13.53
N CYS A 251 7.55 -3.03 13.21
CA CYS A 251 7.91 -4.19 14.03
C CYS A 251 8.32 -3.78 15.44
N ARG A 252 9.06 -2.67 15.59
CA ARG A 252 9.43 -2.09 16.88
C ARG A 252 8.20 -1.67 17.68
N ALA A 253 7.29 -0.91 17.09
CA ALA A 253 6.06 -0.47 17.76
C ALA A 253 5.18 -1.66 18.21
N ILE A 254 5.05 -2.71 17.38
CA ILE A 254 4.34 -3.94 17.75
C ILE A 254 5.05 -4.62 18.93
N THR A 255 6.37 -4.74 18.87
CA THR A 255 7.17 -5.39 19.92
C THR A 255 7.04 -4.65 21.25
N GLU A 256 7.15 -3.31 21.25
CA GLU A 256 6.97 -2.48 22.44
C GLU A 256 5.56 -2.65 23.03
N HIS A 257 4.53 -2.56 22.19
CA HIS A 257 3.13 -2.74 22.62
C HIS A 257 2.89 -4.12 23.26
N VAL A 258 3.44 -5.18 22.67
CA VAL A 258 3.30 -6.54 23.18
C VAL A 258 4.06 -6.71 24.50
N LYS A 259 5.27 -6.15 24.64
CA LYS A 259 6.08 -6.22 25.87
C LYS A 259 5.42 -5.53 27.06
N GLU A 260 4.57 -4.53 26.83
CA GLU A 260 3.79 -3.88 27.89
C GLU A 260 2.70 -4.79 28.49
N ARG A 261 2.23 -5.81 27.77
CA ARG A 261 1.02 -6.59 28.10
C ARG A 261 1.26 -8.09 28.28
N TYR A 262 2.28 -8.64 27.64
CA TYR A 262 2.50 -10.08 27.56
C TYR A 262 3.96 -10.44 27.87
N THR A 263 4.15 -11.62 28.46
CA THR A 263 5.49 -12.20 28.65
C THR A 263 5.96 -12.91 27.36
N ALA A 264 7.27 -13.08 27.22
CA ALA A 264 7.86 -13.61 25.98
C ALA A 264 7.35 -15.02 25.60
N ASP A 265 7.00 -15.85 26.59
CA ASP A 265 6.43 -17.20 26.41
C ASP A 265 4.97 -17.18 25.91
N GLN A 266 4.29 -16.05 25.98
CA GLN A 266 2.92 -15.86 25.48
C GLN A 266 2.88 -15.35 24.02
N VAL A 267 4.04 -15.10 23.40
CA VAL A 267 4.14 -14.49 22.08
C VAL A 267 4.73 -15.47 21.08
N VAL A 268 4.05 -15.67 19.95
CA VAL A 268 4.51 -16.53 18.86
C VAL A 268 4.56 -15.72 17.57
N LEU A 269 5.70 -15.78 16.87
CA LEU A 269 5.85 -15.22 15.53
C LEU A 269 5.49 -16.29 14.49
N VAL A 270 4.58 -15.97 13.59
CA VAL A 270 4.12 -16.87 12.52
C VAL A 270 4.37 -16.22 11.17
N ALA A 271 4.94 -16.98 10.24
CA ALA A 271 5.17 -16.57 8.86
C ALA A 271 5.07 -17.80 7.94
N ARG A 272 4.86 -17.57 6.65
CA ARG A 272 4.99 -18.66 5.67
C ARG A 272 6.45 -19.07 5.56
N ASN A 273 6.71 -20.31 5.16
CA ASN A 273 8.06 -20.81 4.92
C ASN A 273 8.64 -20.24 3.60
N ARG A 274 8.82 -18.91 3.56
CA ARG A 274 9.40 -18.17 2.45
C ARG A 274 10.57 -17.34 2.97
N PRO A 275 11.72 -17.32 2.28
CA PRO A 275 12.92 -16.62 2.77
C PRO A 275 12.68 -15.13 3.11
N ASP A 276 11.88 -14.44 2.31
CA ASP A 276 11.57 -13.02 2.45
C ASP A 276 10.68 -12.69 3.66
N GLU A 277 9.85 -13.63 4.10
CA GLU A 277 9.02 -13.47 5.30
C GLU A 277 9.79 -13.87 6.55
N LEU A 278 10.54 -14.98 6.49
CA LEU A 278 11.36 -15.44 7.61
C LEU A 278 12.44 -14.42 7.97
N ALA A 279 13.01 -13.73 6.98
CA ALA A 279 13.96 -12.64 7.21
C ALA A 279 13.35 -11.50 8.06
N ARG A 280 12.02 -11.31 8.05
CA ARG A 280 11.37 -10.24 8.83
C ARG A 280 11.37 -10.52 10.34
N PHE A 281 11.57 -11.76 10.76
CA PHE A 281 11.71 -12.08 12.19
C PHE A 281 12.90 -11.36 12.81
N ALA A 282 13.94 -11.05 12.04
CA ALA A 282 15.06 -10.26 12.51
C ALA A 282 14.61 -8.90 13.07
N TYR A 283 13.64 -8.21 12.45
CA TYR A 283 13.15 -6.93 12.95
C TYR A 283 12.51 -7.03 14.33
N PHE A 284 11.73 -8.08 14.59
CA PHE A 284 11.13 -8.32 15.91
C PHE A 284 12.19 -8.73 16.94
N GLN A 285 13.18 -9.52 16.52
CA GLN A 285 14.28 -9.94 17.40
C GLN A 285 15.18 -8.76 17.78
N ASP A 286 15.53 -7.92 16.82
CA ASP A 286 16.35 -6.72 17.05
C ASP A 286 15.60 -5.70 17.92
N ALA A 287 14.29 -5.50 17.69
CA ALA A 287 13.46 -4.65 18.54
C ALA A 287 13.28 -5.16 19.98
N ASN A 288 13.53 -6.46 20.22
CA ASN A 288 13.43 -7.04 21.54
C ASN A 288 14.74 -6.98 22.34
N ARG A 289 15.88 -6.71 21.70
CA ARG A 289 17.19 -6.57 22.37
C ARG A 289 17.22 -5.35 23.27
#